data_AF-A0A2H6N9S6-F1
#
_entry.id   AF-A0A2H6N9S6-F1
#
_cell.length_a   1.000
_cell.length_b   1.000
_cell.length_c   1.000
_cell.angle_alpha   90.00
_cell.angle_beta   90.00
_cell.angle_gamma   90.00
#
_symmetry.space_group_name_H-M   'P 1'
#
loop_
_entity.id
_entity.type
_entity.pdbx_description
1 polymer ?
#
loop_
_entity_poly.entity_id
_entity_poly.type
_entity_poly.pdbx_seq_one_letter_code
_entity_poly.pdbx_strand_id
1 'polypeptide(L)'
;YVTMTTIPNYCGIKQSQEYYVEDCRNNDVGKNIPDCFVSKIAYNVDRTRKTISVNISDVQNTDCYVRLCHQRFVCEDVGPVTLIQGKDLIKSASLQYTQLLPCLCIEVWPAILDARRMQLCPFKNDTKFLWDNIVYQAATQTLTWEAACPVHVTVSLCQLMKINDQCVDLE
;
A
#
# COMPACT_ATOMS: atom_id res chain seq x y z
N TYR A 1 -29.17 4.40 -11.29
CA TYR A 1 -30.64 4.57 -11.24
C TYR A 1 -31.26 3.86 -12.43
N VAL A 2 -32.25 3.01 -12.19
CA VAL A 2 -33.07 2.38 -13.23
C VAL A 2 -34.47 2.97 -13.14
N THR A 3 -35.03 3.35 -14.28
CA THR A 3 -36.37 3.95 -14.37
C THR A 3 -37.19 3.25 -15.43
N MET A 4 -38.41 2.86 -15.07
CA MET A 4 -39.38 2.26 -15.98
C MET A 4 -40.55 3.22 -16.21
N THR A 5 -40.88 3.44 -17.48
CA THR A 5 -42.02 4.26 -17.94
C THR A 5 -42.69 3.59 -19.14
N THR A 6 -44.00 3.76 -19.29
CA THR A 6 -44.75 3.26 -20.45
C THR A 6 -44.67 4.22 -21.63
N ILE A 7 -44.76 3.69 -22.86
CA ILE A 7 -44.88 4.48 -24.10
C ILE A 7 -46.10 3.96 -24.90
N PRO A 8 -47.15 4.77 -25.12
CA PRO A 8 -47.30 6.16 -24.66
C PRO A 8 -47.44 6.25 -23.13
N ASN A 9 -47.19 7.42 -22.58
CA ASN A 9 -47.17 7.63 -21.12
C ASN A 9 -48.58 7.56 -20.56
N TYR A 10 -48.95 6.40 -20.01
CA TYR A 10 -50.23 6.19 -19.36
C TYR A 10 -50.15 6.59 -17.88
N CYS A 11 -51.00 7.54 -17.49
CA CYS A 11 -51.23 7.95 -16.10
C CYS A 11 -49.99 8.52 -15.37
N GLY A 12 -48.91 8.90 -16.07
CA GLY A 12 -47.72 9.48 -15.43
C GLY A 12 -46.95 8.49 -14.56
N ILE A 13 -47.22 7.19 -14.67
CA ILE A 13 -46.63 6.17 -13.81
C ILE A 13 -45.15 6.02 -14.17
N LYS A 14 -44.30 6.27 -13.17
CA LYS A 14 -42.85 6.13 -13.25
C LYS A 14 -42.37 5.37 -12.02
N GLN A 15 -41.73 4.22 -12.25
CA GLN A 15 -41.06 3.49 -11.18
C GLN A 15 -39.56 3.73 -11.29
N SER A 16 -38.92 4.19 -10.22
CA SER A 16 -37.47 4.39 -10.16
C SER A 16 -36.88 3.60 -9.00
N GLN A 17 -35.71 3.00 -9.24
CA GLN A 17 -34.96 2.24 -8.25
C GLN A 17 -33.47 2.60 -8.32
N GLU A 18 -32.84 2.70 -7.16
CA GLU A 18 -31.39 2.77 -7.02
C GLU A 18 -30.78 1.38 -7.02
N TYR A 19 -29.69 1.22 -7.78
CA TYR A 19 -28.94 -0.01 -7.84
C TYR A 19 -27.45 0.34 -7.76
N TYR A 20 -26.77 -0.20 -6.75
CA TYR A 20 -25.34 -0.06 -6.57
C TYR A 20 -24.64 -1.15 -7.35
N VAL A 21 -23.75 -0.74 -8.25
CA VAL A 21 -22.91 -1.66 -9.02
C VAL A 21 -21.74 -2.14 -8.18
N GLU A 22 -21.35 -3.39 -8.34
CA GLU A 22 -20.19 -3.93 -7.64
C GLU A 22 -18.88 -3.32 -8.15
N ASP A 23 -17.89 -3.26 -7.26
CA ASP A 23 -16.54 -2.83 -7.61
C ASP A 23 -15.66 -4.03 -8.04
N CYS A 24 -14.42 -3.74 -8.44
CA CYS A 24 -13.44 -4.76 -8.81
C CYS A 24 -13.02 -5.69 -7.64
N ARG A 25 -13.57 -5.54 -6.42
CA ARG A 25 -13.38 -6.52 -5.33
C ARG A 25 -14.29 -7.73 -5.52
N ASN A 26 -15.39 -7.59 -6.27
CA ASN A 26 -16.20 -8.73 -6.67
C ASN A 26 -15.41 -9.63 -7.63
N ASN A 27 -15.38 -10.93 -7.34
CA ASN A 27 -14.58 -11.91 -8.06
C ASN A 27 -14.96 -12.05 -9.54
N ASP A 28 -16.25 -11.92 -9.87
CA ASP A 28 -16.72 -12.03 -11.26
C ASP A 28 -16.38 -10.76 -12.06
N VAL A 29 -16.64 -9.60 -11.45
CA VAL A 29 -16.31 -8.27 -12.01
C VAL A 29 -14.79 -8.15 -12.22
N GLY A 30 -13.99 -8.48 -11.20
CA GLY A 30 -12.54 -8.40 -11.26
C GLY A 30 -11.89 -9.34 -12.27
N LYS A 31 -12.58 -10.42 -12.68
CA LYS A 31 -12.09 -11.40 -13.67
C LYS A 31 -12.58 -11.15 -15.09
N ASN A 32 -13.62 -10.33 -15.29
CA ASN A 32 -14.21 -10.16 -16.62
C ASN A 32 -14.16 -8.72 -17.11
N ILE A 33 -13.92 -7.73 -16.24
CA ILE A 33 -13.80 -6.33 -16.62
C ILE A 33 -12.33 -5.95 -16.85
N PRO A 34 -11.91 -5.61 -18.09
CA PRO A 34 -10.55 -5.22 -18.43
C PRO A 34 -9.96 -4.11 -17.54
N ASP A 35 -10.77 -3.12 -17.15
CA ASP A 35 -10.33 -2.01 -16.32
C ASP A 35 -10.06 -2.42 -14.86
N CYS A 36 -10.64 -3.53 -14.42
CA CYS A 36 -10.34 -4.14 -13.12
C CYS A 36 -9.04 -4.96 -13.14
N PHE A 37 -8.59 -5.38 -14.32
CA PHE A 37 -7.30 -6.00 -14.52
C PHE A 37 -6.19 -4.95 -14.49
N VAL A 38 -6.05 -4.27 -13.36
CA VAL A 38 -4.76 -3.66 -13.03
C VAL A 38 -3.84 -4.83 -12.69
N SER A 39 -3.22 -5.35 -13.75
CA SER A 39 -1.94 -6.03 -13.86
C SER A 39 -1.50 -6.93 -12.70
N LYS A 40 -1.22 -8.21 -13.00
CA LYS A 40 -0.45 -9.07 -12.08
C LYS A 40 0.96 -8.49 -11.95
N ILE A 41 1.19 -7.76 -10.86
CA ILE A 41 2.50 -7.23 -10.49
C ILE A 41 3.30 -8.33 -9.81
N ALA A 42 4.47 -8.63 -10.36
CA ALA A 42 5.50 -9.42 -9.71
C ALA A 42 6.61 -8.48 -9.23
N TYR A 43 7.20 -8.75 -8.06
CA TYR A 43 8.34 -7.98 -7.58
C TYR A 43 9.44 -8.92 -7.08
N ASN A 44 10.68 -8.46 -7.18
CA ASN A 44 11.85 -9.11 -6.62
C ASN A 44 12.66 -8.10 -5.82
N VAL A 45 13.13 -8.49 -4.64
CA VAL A 45 13.87 -7.62 -3.73
C VAL A 45 15.32 -8.08 -3.66
N ASP A 46 16.23 -7.22 -4.12
CA ASP A 46 17.67 -7.40 -3.92
C ASP A 46 18.13 -6.58 -2.71
N ARG A 47 18.35 -7.28 -1.60
CA ARG A 47 18.80 -6.68 -0.33
C ARG A 47 20.24 -6.19 -0.36
N THR A 48 21.08 -6.73 -1.25
CA THR A 48 22.49 -6.35 -1.35
C THR A 48 22.67 -5.05 -2.12
N ARG A 49 21.92 -4.89 -3.22
CA ARG A 49 21.92 -3.68 -4.04
C ARG A 49 20.91 -2.64 -3.57
N LYS A 50 20.08 -2.98 -2.58
CA LYS A 50 18.96 -2.17 -2.09
C LYS A 50 18.00 -1.74 -3.20
N THR A 51 17.65 -2.69 -4.05
CA THR A 51 16.76 -2.48 -5.19
C THR A 51 15.55 -3.38 -5.17
N ILE A 52 14.41 -2.84 -5.60
CA ILE A 52 13.20 -3.59 -5.90
C ILE A 52 13.00 -3.58 -7.41
N SER A 53 13.01 -4.75 -8.03
CA SER A 53 12.63 -4.93 -9.42
C SER A 53 11.14 -5.24 -9.49
N VAL A 54 10.36 -4.39 -10.14
CA VAL A 54 8.92 -4.54 -10.34
C VAL A 54 8.70 -4.95 -11.79
N ASN A 55 7.92 -6.01 -12.02
CA ASN A 55 7.52 -6.48 -13.34
C ASN A 55 6.00 -6.47 -13.43
N ILE A 56 5.47 -5.86 -14.48
CA ILE A 56 4.05 -5.73 -14.72
C ILE A 56 3.68 -6.65 -15.88
N SER A 57 2.98 -7.74 -15.57
CA SER A 57 2.46 -8.64 -16.60
C SER A 57 1.05 -8.24 -17.03
N ASP A 58 0.73 -8.49 -18.30
CA ASP A 58 -0.61 -8.35 -18.87
C ASP A 58 -1.18 -6.91 -18.88
N VAL A 59 -0.37 -5.93 -19.30
CA VAL A 59 -0.87 -4.58 -19.58
C VAL A 59 -1.26 -4.49 -21.05
N GLN A 60 -2.51 -4.11 -21.34
CA GLN A 60 -3.06 -3.89 -22.70
C GLN A 60 -2.44 -2.66 -23.40
N ASN A 61 -1.11 -2.64 -23.54
CA ASN A 61 -0.35 -1.57 -24.15
C ASN A 61 -0.49 -0.18 -23.49
N THR A 62 -1.07 -0.12 -22.29
CA THR A 62 -1.22 1.09 -21.48
C THR A 62 0.07 1.36 -20.71
N ASP A 63 0.47 2.62 -20.63
CA ASP A 63 1.61 3.01 -19.81
C ASP A 63 1.22 2.95 -18.33
N CYS A 64 2.17 2.60 -17.45
CA CYS A 64 1.95 2.48 -16.01
C CYS A 64 2.96 3.32 -15.25
N TYR A 65 2.49 4.04 -14.23
CA TYR A 65 3.35 4.70 -13.26
C TYR A 65 3.63 3.75 -12.10
N VAL A 66 4.87 3.78 -11.61
CA VAL A 66 5.36 3.00 -10.49
C VAL A 66 6.18 3.91 -9.58
N ARG A 67 5.95 3.85 -8.26
CA ARG A 67 6.77 4.58 -7.28
C ARG A 67 6.95 3.79 -5.99
N LEU A 68 7.92 4.22 -5.18
CA LEU A 68 8.03 3.85 -3.78
C LEU A 68 7.40 4.91 -2.89
N CYS A 69 6.70 4.47 -1.85
CA CYS A 69 6.12 5.36 -0.85
C CYS A 69 6.12 4.73 0.54
N HIS A 70 5.96 5.58 1.57
CA HIS A 70 5.66 5.13 2.91
C HIS A 70 4.15 5.07 3.11
N GLN A 71 3.66 3.89 3.45
CA GLN A 71 2.27 3.68 3.79
C GLN A 71 1.97 4.25 5.17
N ARG A 72 1.25 5.36 5.16
CA ARG A 72 0.66 5.99 6.35
C ARG A 72 -0.87 6.00 6.18
N PHE A 73 -1.51 7.12 6.49
CA PHE A 73 -2.91 7.35 6.13
C PHE A 73 -3.07 7.43 4.60
N VAL A 74 -2.10 8.06 3.94
CA VAL A 74 -1.90 8.07 2.49
C VAL A 74 -0.47 7.64 2.17
N CYS A 75 -0.23 7.21 0.93
CA CYS A 75 1.07 6.82 0.41
C CYS A 75 1.92 8.08 0.18
N GLU A 76 2.88 8.33 1.08
CA GLU A 76 3.77 9.49 1.08
C GLU A 76 5.03 9.22 0.23
N ASP A 77 5.36 10.12 -0.69
CA ASP A 77 6.42 9.91 -1.69
C ASP A 77 7.82 9.72 -1.07
N VAL A 78 8.52 8.65 -1.51
CA VAL A 78 9.88 8.31 -1.05
C VAL A 78 10.90 8.32 -2.19
N GLY A 79 10.46 8.63 -3.41
CA GLY A 79 11.33 8.66 -4.57
C GLY A 79 10.64 9.16 -5.83
N PRO A 80 11.35 9.15 -6.97
CA PRO A 80 10.77 9.55 -8.24
C PRO A 80 9.70 8.54 -8.69
N VAL A 81 8.72 9.04 -9.42
CA VAL A 81 7.76 8.21 -10.14
C VAL A 81 8.41 7.75 -11.45
N THR A 82 8.44 6.44 -11.66
CA THR A 82 8.96 5.81 -12.88
C THR A 82 7.80 5.44 -13.81
N LEU A 83 7.92 5.79 -15.08
CA LEU A 83 6.97 5.39 -16.12
C LEU A 83 7.46 4.10 -16.80
N ILE A 84 6.62 3.08 -16.86
CA ILE A 84 6.82 1.86 -17.64
C ILE A 84 5.94 1.98 -18.89
N GLN A 85 6.55 1.94 -20.07
CA GLN A 85 5.78 2.05 -21.31
C GLN A 85 5.08 0.72 -21.59
N GLY A 86 3.78 0.80 -21.92
CA GLY A 86 2.98 -0.39 -22.21
C GLY A 86 3.44 -1.14 -23.47
N LYS A 87 4.18 -0.46 -24.34
CA LYS A 87 4.74 -0.97 -25.61
C LYS A 87 6.04 -1.75 -25.43
N ASP A 88 6.67 -1.68 -24.26
CA ASP A 88 7.96 -2.32 -24.04
C ASP A 88 7.83 -3.84 -23.99
N LEU A 89 8.81 -4.52 -24.59
CA LEU A 89 8.99 -5.98 -24.49
C LEU A 89 9.26 -6.40 -23.04
N ILE A 90 9.92 -5.53 -22.26
CA ILE A 90 10.24 -5.74 -20.85
C ILE A 90 9.55 -4.65 -20.03
N LYS A 91 8.44 -4.98 -19.40
CA LYS A 91 7.64 -4.07 -18.58
C LYS A 91 8.13 -4.08 -17.13
N SER A 92 9.38 -3.69 -16.92
CA SER A 92 10.00 -3.69 -15.59
C SER A 92 10.65 -2.39 -15.21
N ALA A 93 10.58 -2.03 -13.93
CA ALA A 93 11.30 -0.91 -13.35
C ALA A 93 12.15 -1.38 -12.16
N SER A 94 13.30 -0.75 -11.97
CA SER A 94 14.14 -0.93 -10.78
C SER A 94 14.01 0.30 -9.90
N LEU A 95 13.62 0.10 -8.64
CA LEU A 95 13.42 1.15 -7.65
C LEU A 95 14.45 1.00 -6.54
N GLN A 96 15.22 2.05 -6.28
CA GLN A 96 16.21 2.08 -5.22
C GLN A 96 15.55 2.46 -3.89
N TYR A 97 15.95 1.81 -2.79
CA TYR A 97 15.50 2.15 -1.44
C TYR A 97 16.69 2.36 -0.49
N THR A 98 16.50 3.20 0.52
CA THR A 98 17.57 3.54 1.48
C THR A 98 17.54 2.65 2.70
N GLN A 99 16.34 2.44 3.26
CA GLN A 99 16.06 1.73 4.50
C GLN A 99 14.99 0.65 4.31
N LEU A 100 15.11 -0.43 5.07
CA LEU A 100 14.14 -1.53 5.09
C LEU A 100 13.07 -1.22 6.13
N LEU A 101 12.05 -0.49 5.71
CA LEU A 101 10.94 -0.07 6.57
C LEU A 101 9.67 -0.88 6.28
N PRO A 102 8.91 -1.31 7.31
CA PRO A 102 7.72 -2.12 7.10
C PRO A 102 6.57 -1.38 6.41
N CYS A 103 6.57 -0.06 6.49
CA CYS A 103 5.66 0.80 5.75
C CYS A 103 6.15 1.13 4.32
N LEU A 104 7.35 0.71 3.91
CA LEU A 104 7.81 0.96 2.55
C LEU A 104 7.08 0.04 1.57
N CYS A 105 6.36 0.66 0.63
CA CYS A 105 5.50 -0.02 -0.32
C CYS A 105 5.74 0.47 -1.74
N ILE A 106 5.42 -0.39 -2.69
CA ILE A 106 5.37 -0.14 -4.12
C ILE A 106 3.94 0.29 -4.44
N GLU A 107 3.77 1.43 -5.09
CA GLU A 107 2.49 1.88 -5.62
C GLU A 107 2.52 1.91 -7.14
N VAL A 108 1.49 1.35 -7.78
CA VAL A 108 1.38 1.22 -9.23
C VAL A 108 0.00 1.62 -9.71
N TRP A 109 -0.08 2.36 -10.82
CA TRP A 109 -1.36 2.70 -11.46
C TRP A 109 -1.18 2.93 -12.97
N PRO A 110 -2.21 2.64 -13.80
CA PRO A 110 -2.19 2.96 -15.21
C PRO A 110 -2.20 4.49 -15.43
N ALA A 111 -1.57 4.95 -16.51
CA ALA A 111 -1.49 6.35 -16.92
C ALA A 111 -2.81 6.82 -17.57
N ILE A 112 -3.92 6.62 -16.88
CA ILE A 112 -5.28 7.05 -17.26
C ILE A 112 -5.85 7.95 -16.16
N LEU A 113 -6.85 8.75 -16.51
CA LEU A 113 -7.53 9.61 -15.54
C LEU A 113 -8.25 8.78 -14.48
N ASP A 114 -8.13 9.22 -13.22
CA ASP A 114 -8.75 8.59 -12.05
C ASP A 114 -8.45 7.09 -11.90
N ALA A 115 -7.26 6.69 -12.36
CA ALA A 115 -6.77 5.34 -12.23
C ALA A 115 -6.76 4.86 -10.78
N ARG A 116 -7.30 3.67 -10.54
CA ARG A 116 -7.16 2.99 -9.26
C ARG A 116 -5.70 2.65 -9.03
N ARG A 117 -5.20 3.03 -7.86
CA ARG A 117 -3.84 2.71 -7.41
C ARG A 117 -3.82 1.37 -6.68
N MET A 118 -2.84 0.56 -7.01
CA MET A 118 -2.54 -0.68 -6.28
C MET A 118 -1.27 -0.51 -5.48
N GLN A 119 -1.27 -1.12 -4.29
CA GLN A 119 -0.16 -1.02 -3.37
C GLN A 119 0.25 -2.38 -2.84
N LEU A 120 1.55 -2.62 -2.80
CA LEU A 120 2.18 -3.84 -2.30
C LEU A 120 3.31 -3.46 -1.35
N CYS A 121 3.36 -4.08 -0.17
CA CYS A 121 4.34 -3.74 0.86
C CYS A 121 5.28 -4.94 1.13
N PRO A 122 6.44 -5.02 0.45
CA PRO A 122 7.32 -6.18 0.53
C PRO A 122 7.89 -6.44 1.93
N PHE A 123 8.04 -5.39 2.72
CA PHE A 123 8.77 -5.40 4.00
C PHE A 123 7.86 -5.40 5.22
N LYS A 124 6.55 -5.60 5.06
CA LYS A 124 5.57 -5.45 6.16
C LYS A 124 5.95 -6.19 7.45
N ASN A 125 6.66 -7.31 7.33
CA ASN A 125 7.08 -8.14 8.46
C ASN A 125 8.53 -7.86 8.94
N ASP A 126 9.29 -7.01 8.25
CA ASP A 126 10.66 -6.63 8.61
C ASP A 126 10.61 -5.45 9.61
N THR A 127 10.58 -5.75 10.91
CA THR A 127 10.43 -4.74 11.97
C THR A 127 11.74 -4.28 12.61
N LYS A 128 12.88 -4.90 12.26
CA LYS A 128 14.16 -4.68 12.95
C LYS A 128 14.59 -3.21 13.00
N PHE A 129 14.45 -2.49 11.89
CA PHE A 129 14.84 -1.08 11.77
C PHE A 129 13.95 -0.10 12.55
N LEU A 130 12.78 -0.54 13.05
CA LEU A 130 11.93 0.34 13.86
C LEU A 130 12.52 0.66 15.23
N TRP A 131 13.36 -0.24 15.74
CA TRP A 131 13.87 -0.18 17.12
C TRP A 131 15.20 0.57 17.25
N ASP A 132 15.70 1.13 16.15
CA ASP A 132 16.90 1.95 16.16
C ASP A 132 16.62 3.31 16.85
N ASN A 133 17.63 3.87 17.52
CA ASN A 133 17.60 5.21 18.13
C ASN A 133 16.54 5.43 19.24
N ILE A 134 16.12 4.38 19.95
CA ILE A 134 15.33 4.52 21.17
C ILE A 134 16.26 4.97 22.30
N VAL A 135 16.02 6.17 22.83
CA VAL A 135 16.86 6.75 23.89
C VAL A 135 16.01 7.17 25.09
N TYR A 136 16.37 6.66 26.26
CA TYR A 136 15.81 7.12 27.53
C TYR A 136 16.74 8.14 28.19
N GLN A 137 16.23 9.35 28.42
CA GLN A 137 16.96 10.43 29.08
C GLN A 137 16.60 10.47 30.56
N ALA A 138 17.50 9.97 31.41
CA ALA A 138 17.25 9.88 32.86
C ALA A 138 17.09 11.24 33.54
N ALA A 139 17.77 12.29 33.06
CA ALA A 139 17.74 13.63 33.65
C ALA A 139 16.37 14.31 33.51
N THR A 140 15.69 14.08 32.38
CA THR A 140 14.37 14.65 32.06
C THR A 140 13.24 13.64 32.27
N GLN A 141 13.57 12.38 32.57
CA GLN A 141 12.62 11.26 32.65
C GLN A 141 11.81 11.09 31.36
N THR A 142 12.42 11.34 30.20
CA THR A 142 11.76 11.28 28.90
C THR A 142 12.31 10.14 28.04
N LEU A 143 11.43 9.32 27.49
CA LEU A 143 11.74 8.39 26.41
C LEU A 143 11.52 9.09 25.07
N THR A 144 12.57 9.26 24.28
CA THR A 144 12.48 9.86 22.95
C THR A 144 12.65 8.76 21.89
N TRP A 145 11.64 8.62 21.04
CA TRP A 145 11.66 7.71 19.90
C TRP A 145 10.81 8.28 18.77
N GLU A 146 11.38 8.34 17.57
CA GLU A 146 10.68 8.78 16.36
C GLU A 146 10.42 7.57 15.46
N ALA A 147 9.15 7.17 15.37
CA ALA A 147 8.76 6.01 14.59
C ALA A 147 8.85 6.32 13.09
N ALA A 148 9.71 5.59 12.38
CA ALA A 148 9.82 5.71 10.91
C ALA A 148 8.55 5.24 10.18
N CYS A 149 7.74 4.38 10.81
CA CYS A 149 6.48 3.86 10.28
C CYS A 149 5.35 3.94 11.31
N PRO A 150 4.07 3.99 10.88
CA PRO A 150 2.93 3.94 11.78
C PRO A 150 2.82 2.53 12.38
N VAL A 151 3.19 2.40 13.66
CA VAL A 151 3.10 1.15 14.41
C VAL A 151 2.46 1.40 15.77
N HIS A 152 1.75 0.41 16.25
CA HIS A 152 1.22 0.43 17.61
C HIS A 152 2.33 -0.01 18.57
N VAL A 153 2.64 0.85 19.55
CA VAL A 153 3.68 0.58 20.55
C VAL A 153 3.13 0.83 21.94
N THR A 154 3.51 -0.06 22.85
CA THR A 154 3.20 0.03 24.28
C THR A 154 4.51 0.21 25.04
N VAL A 155 4.50 1.09 26.04
CA VAL A 155 5.66 1.36 26.90
C VAL A 155 5.22 1.16 28.34
N SER A 156 5.94 0.32 29.06
CA SER A 156 5.73 0.00 30.48
C SER A 156 7.02 0.26 31.27
N LEU A 157 6.88 0.45 32.58
CA LEU A 157 8.00 0.39 33.51
C LEU A 157 8.19 -1.05 33.95
N CYS A 158 9.44 -1.46 34.16
CA CYS A 158 9.75 -2.80 34.64
C CYS A 158 10.72 -2.74 35.82
N GLN A 159 10.62 -3.70 36.74
CA GLN A 159 11.49 -3.86 37.88
C GLN A 159 12.52 -4.96 37.61
N LEU A 160 13.81 -4.63 37.72
CA LEU A 160 14.90 -5.59 37.54
C LEU A 160 15.06 -6.47 38.79
N MET A 161 14.87 -7.78 38.62
CA MET A 161 15.06 -8.79 39.66
C MET A 161 16.54 -9.21 39.74
N LYS A 162 17.20 -8.99 40.88
CA LYS A 162 18.63 -9.34 41.09
C LYS A 162 18.96 -10.84 40.96
N ILE A 163 17.95 -11.71 40.99
CA ILE A 163 18.14 -13.16 41.04
C ILE A 163 18.33 -13.75 39.62
N ASN A 164 17.69 -13.17 38.60
CA ASN A 164 17.65 -13.71 37.23
C ASN A 164 18.01 -12.69 36.14
N ASP A 165 18.39 -11.45 36.49
CA ASP A 165 18.56 -10.33 35.54
C ASP A 165 17.35 -10.11 34.60
N GLN A 166 16.17 -10.54 35.05
CA GLN A 166 14.92 -10.36 34.33
C GLN A 166 14.22 -9.07 34.79
N CYS A 167 13.74 -8.29 33.82
CA CYS A 167 12.85 -7.17 34.09
C CYS A 167 11.41 -7.67 34.09
N VAL A 168 10.70 -7.48 35.21
CA VAL A 168 9.28 -7.83 35.34
C VAL A 168 8.47 -6.56 35.18
N ASP A 169 7.51 -6.56 34.25
CA ASP A 169 6.63 -5.42 34.02
C ASP A 169 5.82 -5.09 35.28
N LEU A 170 5.70 -3.78 35.54
CA LEU A 170 4.83 -3.21 36.56
C LEU A 170 3.54 -2.78 35.85
N GLU A 171 2.57 -3.70 35.73
CA GLU A 171 1.21 -3.37 35.25
C GLU A 171 0.51 -2.33 36.14
#